data_AF-A0A9W8CLS0-F1
#
_entry.id   AF-A0A9W8CLS0-F1
#
_cell.length_a   1.000
_cell.length_b   1.000
_cell.length_c   1.000
_cell.angle_alpha   90.00
_cell.angle_beta   90.00
_cell.angle_gamma   90.00
#
_symmetry.space_group_name_H-M   'P 1'
#
loop_
_entity.id
_entity.type
_entity.pdbx_description
1 polymer ?
#
loop_
_entity_poly.entity_id
_entity_poly.type
_entity_poly.pdbx_seq_one_letter_code
_entity_poly.pdbx_strand_id
1 'polypeptide(L)'
;MENEDLKPAADAKPRAAFRGKDTLGKNHEQSILNILRMICSEAIRNPDFGERLQTIKRLFYKRDFDGIFLQPENLPVYTAQYVPRRALCYYEIFSAPELLQILQKRPTVYCLGAGSGSELLGISAASCQALENDSGDTPITIHSQDYADWSPILISLERAIRYKWGIDEKHISYKFSVGDLLCITPEIEAHIAQAQLVTVMFVFNELFSDKANVMNFVKAMVKNLRKGSHFLLVDSAGSFSSVKLTNREAALLTEYELIRNEVKKMGSLVAEINEEELDALTQSMRSVEQKLALVYTVFRSSIYAHLSQQDIGGQTQDGLSVYSEQFQTNCPPFD
;
A
#
# COMPACT_ATOMS: atom_id res chain seq x y z
N MET A 1 -1.02 -34.88 10.35
CA MET A 1 -1.97 -34.13 9.50
C MET A 1 -2.63 -33.11 10.39
N GLU A 2 -1.94 -31.99 10.64
CA GLU A 2 -2.41 -30.98 11.58
C GLU A 2 -3.48 -30.08 10.96
N ASN A 3 -4.30 -29.52 11.84
CA ASN A 3 -5.43 -28.60 11.68
C ASN A 3 -5.13 -27.31 10.86
N GLU A 4 -4.59 -27.41 9.66
CA GLU A 4 -4.24 -26.23 8.84
C GLU A 4 -5.43 -25.59 8.12
N ASP A 5 -6.52 -26.35 7.97
CA ASP A 5 -7.72 -26.01 7.20
C ASP A 5 -8.91 -25.54 8.07
N LEU A 6 -8.72 -25.36 9.38
CA LEU A 6 -9.79 -24.90 10.27
C LEU A 6 -9.85 -23.37 10.32
N LYS A 7 -11.06 -22.83 10.18
CA LYS A 7 -11.31 -21.39 10.36
C LYS A 7 -10.91 -20.97 11.79
N PRO A 8 -10.20 -19.84 11.95
CA PRO A 8 -9.87 -19.34 13.28
C PRO A 8 -11.13 -18.94 14.04
N ALA A 9 -11.16 -19.23 15.35
CA ALA A 9 -12.15 -18.70 16.27
C ALA A 9 -12.05 -17.16 16.34
N ALA A 10 -13.11 -16.49 16.78
CA ALA A 10 -13.17 -15.02 16.81
C ALA A 10 -12.07 -14.36 17.66
N ASP A 11 -11.58 -15.06 18.68
CA ASP A 11 -10.58 -14.64 19.66
C ASP A 11 -9.23 -15.38 19.49
N ALA A 12 -9.04 -16.08 18.36
CA ALA A 12 -7.81 -16.82 18.11
C ALA A 12 -6.61 -15.87 18.03
N LYS A 13 -5.60 -16.13 18.86
CA LYS A 13 -4.32 -15.41 18.79
C LYS A 13 -3.64 -15.66 17.43
N PRO A 14 -2.89 -14.67 16.89
CA PRO A 14 -2.13 -14.85 15.66
C PRO A 14 -1.22 -16.08 15.73
N ARG A 15 -1.24 -16.91 14.69
CA ARG A 15 -0.36 -18.07 14.54
C ARG A 15 1.07 -17.66 14.18
N ALA A 16 1.23 -16.53 13.49
CA ALA A 16 2.52 -15.96 13.15
C ALA A 16 2.53 -14.46 13.45
N ALA A 17 3.71 -13.94 13.73
CA ALA A 17 3.92 -12.50 13.83
C ALA A 17 4.05 -11.89 12.43
N PHE A 18 3.62 -10.63 12.30
CA PHE A 18 3.91 -9.81 11.13
C PHE A 18 5.43 -9.59 11.01
N ARG A 19 5.97 -9.77 9.80
CA ARG A 19 7.40 -9.68 9.48
C ARG A 19 7.65 -8.94 8.16
N GLY A 20 6.84 -7.92 7.86
CA GLY A 20 6.96 -7.19 6.61
C GLY A 20 6.80 -8.11 5.40
N LYS A 21 7.67 -7.99 4.39
CA LYS A 21 7.63 -8.84 3.18
C LYS A 21 7.72 -10.34 3.49
N ASP A 22 8.45 -10.72 4.54
CA ASP A 22 8.66 -12.13 4.91
C ASP A 22 7.41 -12.77 5.54
N THR A 23 6.37 -11.98 5.82
CA THR A 23 5.07 -12.46 6.33
C THR A 23 4.45 -13.48 5.38
N LEU A 24 4.56 -13.26 4.07
CA LEU A 24 3.97 -14.13 3.06
C LEU A 24 4.82 -15.39 2.79
N GLY A 25 6.05 -15.44 3.30
CA GLY A 25 7.00 -16.53 3.05
C GLY A 25 7.56 -16.50 1.63
N LYS A 26 8.17 -17.60 1.17
CA LYS A 26 8.86 -17.66 -0.14
C LYS A 26 7.92 -17.69 -1.36
N ASN A 27 6.67 -18.10 -1.17
CA ASN A 27 5.69 -18.22 -2.24
C ASN A 27 4.43 -17.44 -1.82
N HIS A 28 4.35 -16.20 -2.29
CA HIS A 28 3.32 -15.25 -1.89
C HIS A 28 1.94 -15.72 -2.36
N GLU A 29 1.87 -16.24 -3.57
CA GLU A 29 0.64 -16.72 -4.20
C GLU A 29 0.06 -17.89 -3.41
N GLN A 30 0.88 -18.87 -3.03
CA GLN A 30 0.42 -19.98 -2.20
C GLN A 30 -0.03 -19.51 -0.82
N SER A 31 0.64 -18.51 -0.23
CA SER A 31 0.22 -17.91 1.05
C SER A 31 -1.16 -17.27 0.94
N ILE A 32 -1.42 -16.51 -0.12
CA ILE A 32 -2.73 -15.92 -0.43
C ILE A 32 -3.79 -17.01 -0.63
N LEU A 33 -3.48 -18.05 -1.42
CA LEU A 33 -4.40 -19.17 -1.66
C LEU A 33 -4.71 -19.97 -0.39
N ASN A 34 -3.77 -20.08 0.55
CA ASN A 34 -3.99 -20.76 1.82
C ASN A 34 -5.03 -20.05 2.70
N ILE A 35 -5.10 -18.71 2.66
CA ILE A 35 -6.16 -17.95 3.33
C ILE A 35 -7.52 -18.35 2.78
N LEU A 36 -7.65 -18.38 1.44
CA LEU A 36 -8.91 -18.71 0.77
C LEU A 36 -9.30 -20.17 1.00
N ARG A 37 -8.34 -21.09 0.94
CA ARG A 37 -8.56 -22.51 1.25
C ARG A 37 -9.16 -22.68 2.65
N MET A 38 -8.64 -21.97 3.64
CA MET A 38 -9.11 -22.04 5.02
C MET A 38 -10.54 -21.51 5.18
N ILE A 39 -10.88 -20.36 4.57
CA ILE A 39 -12.24 -19.81 4.70
C ILE A 39 -13.28 -20.54 3.83
N CYS A 40 -12.86 -21.14 2.72
CA CYS A 40 -13.73 -21.86 1.79
C CYS A 40 -13.79 -23.37 2.05
N SER A 41 -13.03 -23.90 3.01
CA SER A 41 -12.91 -25.34 3.29
C SER A 41 -14.28 -26.02 3.45
N GLU A 42 -15.19 -25.43 4.21
CA GLU A 42 -16.55 -25.95 4.41
C GLU A 42 -17.37 -25.99 3.12
N ALA A 43 -17.29 -24.92 2.31
CA ALA A 43 -17.98 -24.86 1.03
C ALA A 43 -17.45 -25.92 0.06
N ILE A 44 -16.13 -26.05 -0.04
CA ILE A 44 -15.45 -27.01 -0.94
C ILE A 44 -15.78 -28.45 -0.55
N ARG A 45 -15.92 -28.75 0.74
CA ARG A 45 -16.26 -30.09 1.25
C ARG A 45 -17.76 -30.40 1.17
N ASN A 46 -18.61 -29.41 0.87
CA ASN A 46 -20.04 -29.63 0.75
C ASN A 46 -20.34 -30.50 -0.49
N PRO A 47 -21.04 -31.65 -0.35
CA PRO A 47 -21.42 -32.49 -1.48
C PRO A 47 -22.18 -31.74 -2.59
N ASP A 48 -22.96 -30.71 -2.22
CA ASP A 48 -23.78 -29.93 -3.14
C ASP A 48 -23.01 -28.82 -3.85
N PHE A 49 -21.70 -28.67 -3.59
CA PHE A 49 -20.86 -27.62 -4.18
C PHE A 49 -20.97 -27.59 -5.71
N GLY A 50 -20.91 -28.76 -6.34
CA GLY A 50 -20.99 -28.89 -7.79
C GLY A 50 -22.33 -28.41 -8.35
N GLU A 51 -23.44 -28.83 -7.76
CA GLU A 51 -24.79 -28.43 -8.18
C GLU A 51 -25.01 -26.92 -7.98
N ARG A 52 -24.60 -26.40 -6.82
CA ARG A 52 -24.66 -24.98 -6.48
C ARG A 52 -23.86 -24.14 -7.47
N LEU A 53 -22.65 -24.58 -7.80
CA LEU A 53 -21.79 -23.90 -8.78
C LEU A 53 -22.43 -23.88 -10.17
N GLN A 54 -23.08 -24.96 -10.60
CA GLN A 54 -23.80 -24.97 -11.87
C GLN A 54 -25.00 -24.03 -11.86
N THR A 55 -25.71 -23.92 -10.73
CA THR A 55 -26.78 -22.94 -10.54
C THR A 55 -26.26 -21.52 -10.68
N ILE A 56 -25.15 -21.17 -10.01
CA ILE A 56 -24.49 -19.86 -10.12
C ILE A 56 -24.11 -19.56 -11.57
N LYS A 57 -23.48 -20.51 -12.28
CA LYS A 57 -23.12 -20.34 -13.71
C LYS A 57 -24.33 -20.08 -14.59
N ARG A 58 -25.43 -20.78 -14.36
CA ARG A 58 -26.70 -20.57 -15.09
C ARG A 58 -27.29 -19.19 -14.83
N LEU A 59 -27.21 -18.70 -13.60
CA LEU A 59 -27.68 -17.36 -13.24
C LEU A 59 -26.82 -16.27 -13.89
N PHE A 60 -25.48 -16.45 -13.93
CA PHE A 60 -24.59 -15.55 -14.66
C PHE A 60 -24.94 -15.49 -16.15
N TYR A 61 -25.20 -16.64 -16.77
CA TYR A 61 -25.64 -16.69 -18.16
C TYR A 61 -26.95 -15.90 -18.40
N LYS A 62 -27.86 -15.91 -17.42
CA LYS A 62 -29.11 -15.14 -17.46
C LYS A 62 -28.96 -13.68 -17.05
N ARG A 63 -27.77 -13.26 -16.61
CA ARG A 63 -27.50 -11.95 -15.97
C ARG A 63 -28.41 -11.68 -14.76
N ASP A 64 -28.78 -12.75 -14.05
CA ASP A 64 -29.56 -12.67 -12.81
C ASP A 64 -28.58 -12.60 -11.63
N PHE A 65 -28.08 -11.39 -11.35
CA PHE A 65 -27.11 -11.16 -10.30
C PHE A 65 -27.73 -11.26 -8.91
N ASP A 66 -28.98 -10.83 -8.74
CA ASP A 66 -29.70 -10.91 -7.47
C ASP A 66 -29.93 -12.37 -7.04
N GLY A 67 -30.29 -13.24 -7.99
CA GLY A 67 -30.38 -14.67 -7.76
C GLY A 67 -29.05 -15.32 -7.36
N ILE A 68 -27.90 -14.65 -7.59
CA ILE A 68 -26.58 -15.10 -7.14
C ILE A 68 -26.26 -14.50 -5.78
N PHE A 69 -26.23 -13.16 -5.70
CA PHE A 69 -25.58 -12.43 -4.62
C PHE A 69 -26.51 -12.08 -3.46
N LEU A 70 -27.83 -12.10 -3.66
CA LEU A 70 -28.80 -11.95 -2.56
C LEU A 70 -29.23 -13.31 -1.98
N GLN A 71 -28.61 -14.40 -2.41
CA GLN A 71 -28.83 -15.75 -1.90
C GLN A 71 -27.61 -16.19 -1.06
N PRO A 72 -27.71 -16.17 0.28
CA PRO A 72 -26.57 -16.42 1.17
C PRO A 72 -25.86 -17.76 0.92
N GLU A 73 -26.59 -18.79 0.49
CA GLU A 73 -26.05 -20.13 0.24
C GLU A 73 -25.11 -20.18 -0.98
N ASN A 74 -25.24 -19.21 -1.88
CA ASN A 74 -24.38 -19.12 -3.07
C ASN A 74 -23.03 -18.47 -2.74
N LEU A 75 -22.96 -17.58 -1.73
CA LEU A 75 -21.80 -16.73 -1.48
C LEU A 75 -20.51 -17.52 -1.19
N PRO A 76 -20.51 -18.57 -0.34
CA PRO A 76 -19.30 -19.36 -0.11
C PRO A 76 -18.81 -20.11 -1.35
N VAL A 77 -19.74 -20.63 -2.17
CA VAL A 77 -19.41 -21.35 -3.41
C VAL A 77 -18.88 -20.39 -4.47
N TYR A 78 -19.51 -19.22 -4.62
CA TYR A 78 -19.00 -18.15 -5.49
C TYR A 78 -17.60 -17.71 -5.06
N THR A 79 -17.40 -17.47 -3.76
CA THR A 79 -16.11 -17.06 -3.19
C THR A 79 -15.03 -18.08 -3.54
N ALA A 80 -15.28 -19.37 -3.24
CA ALA A 80 -14.34 -20.46 -3.50
C ALA A 80 -13.97 -20.59 -4.99
N GLN A 81 -14.92 -20.36 -5.89
CA GLN A 81 -14.71 -20.50 -7.33
C GLN A 81 -13.97 -19.32 -7.95
N TYR A 82 -14.32 -18.08 -7.58
CA TYR A 82 -13.95 -16.87 -8.35
C TYR A 82 -12.97 -15.95 -7.64
N VAL A 83 -12.86 -15.98 -6.31
CA VAL A 83 -11.94 -15.10 -5.56
C VAL A 83 -10.47 -15.51 -5.70
N PRO A 84 -10.07 -16.80 -5.73
CA PRO A 84 -8.64 -17.17 -5.78
C PRO A 84 -7.83 -16.50 -6.87
N ARG A 85 -8.32 -16.54 -8.12
CA ARG A 85 -7.61 -15.95 -9.26
C ARG A 85 -7.61 -14.42 -9.21
N ARG A 86 -8.72 -13.83 -8.78
CA ARG A 86 -8.85 -12.37 -8.67
C ARG A 86 -7.97 -11.81 -7.56
N ALA A 87 -7.89 -12.46 -6.41
CA ALA A 87 -7.02 -12.05 -5.31
C ALA A 87 -5.54 -12.05 -5.72
N LEU A 88 -5.09 -13.06 -6.47
CA LEU A 88 -3.72 -13.09 -7.02
C LEU A 88 -3.49 -11.95 -8.02
N CYS A 89 -4.43 -11.74 -8.96
CA CYS A 89 -4.35 -10.64 -9.90
C CYS A 89 -4.31 -9.27 -9.20
N TYR A 90 -5.11 -9.09 -8.15
CA TYR A 90 -5.16 -7.82 -7.42
C TYR A 90 -3.92 -7.63 -6.57
N TYR A 91 -3.38 -8.69 -5.96
CA TYR A 91 -2.08 -8.64 -5.30
C TYR A 91 -0.98 -8.14 -6.24
N GLU A 92 -0.91 -8.67 -7.46
CA GLU A 92 0.05 -8.21 -8.48
C GLU A 92 -0.15 -6.72 -8.82
N ILE A 93 -1.41 -6.29 -9.03
CA ILE A 93 -1.74 -4.89 -9.29
C ILE A 93 -1.24 -4.01 -8.13
N PHE A 94 -1.62 -4.32 -6.88
CA PHE A 94 -1.22 -3.53 -5.71
C PHE A 94 0.28 -3.63 -5.37
N SER A 95 0.98 -4.63 -5.91
CA SER A 95 2.43 -4.77 -5.81
C SER A 95 3.18 -3.95 -6.86
N ALA A 96 2.48 -3.31 -7.80
CA ALA A 96 3.10 -2.36 -8.73
C ALA A 96 3.72 -1.19 -7.94
N PRO A 97 4.89 -0.66 -8.36
CA PRO A 97 5.59 0.38 -7.61
C PRO A 97 4.74 1.60 -7.25
N GLU A 98 3.88 2.05 -8.16
CA GLU A 98 3.00 3.20 -7.97
C GLU A 98 1.97 2.96 -6.86
N LEU A 99 1.36 1.76 -6.82
CA LEU A 99 0.38 1.42 -5.80
C LEU A 99 1.06 1.08 -4.46
N LEU A 100 2.23 0.45 -4.47
CA LEU A 100 3.02 0.25 -3.25
C LEU A 100 3.40 1.58 -2.59
N GLN A 101 3.81 2.58 -3.36
CA GLN A 101 4.09 3.93 -2.83
C GLN A 101 2.85 4.60 -2.22
N ILE A 102 1.66 4.32 -2.75
CA ILE A 102 0.40 4.79 -2.17
C ILE A 102 0.14 4.06 -0.85
N LEU A 103 0.29 2.72 -0.80
CA LEU A 103 0.08 1.91 0.40
C LEU A 103 1.05 2.26 1.53
N GLN A 104 2.32 2.58 1.20
CA GLN A 104 3.33 3.08 2.15
C GLN A 104 2.90 4.36 2.88
N LYS A 105 2.00 5.16 2.28
CA LYS A 105 1.47 6.38 2.90
C LYS A 105 0.27 6.12 3.82
N ARG A 106 -0.06 4.85 4.09
CA ARG A 106 -1.18 4.43 4.94
C ARG A 106 -2.52 5.10 4.56
N PRO A 107 -2.99 4.91 3.31
CA PRO A 107 -4.17 5.58 2.80
C PRO A 107 -5.46 5.01 3.39
N THR A 108 -6.53 5.80 3.31
CA THR A 108 -7.90 5.30 3.27
C THR A 108 -8.20 4.89 1.83
N VAL A 109 -8.43 3.60 1.63
CA VAL A 109 -8.83 2.97 0.38
C VAL A 109 -10.32 2.70 0.42
N TYR A 110 -11.07 3.23 -0.55
CA TYR A 110 -12.51 2.98 -0.70
C TYR A 110 -12.76 2.12 -1.94
N CYS A 111 -13.11 0.85 -1.70
CA CYS A 111 -13.30 -0.17 -2.72
C CYS A 111 -14.77 -0.32 -3.07
N LEU A 112 -15.14 0.05 -4.29
CA LEU A 112 -16.52 0.10 -4.76
C LEU A 112 -16.85 -1.13 -5.62
N GLY A 113 -17.90 -1.86 -5.25
CA GLY A 113 -18.23 -3.15 -5.88
C GLY A 113 -17.19 -4.21 -5.54
N ALA A 114 -16.71 -4.20 -4.29
CA ALA A 114 -15.58 -5.00 -3.83
C ALA A 114 -15.88 -6.52 -3.72
N GLY A 115 -17.16 -6.89 -3.71
CA GLY A 115 -17.63 -8.26 -3.63
C GLY A 115 -17.09 -9.03 -2.42
N SER A 116 -16.69 -10.28 -2.65
CA SER A 116 -16.26 -11.24 -1.61
C SER A 116 -14.81 -11.07 -1.12
N GLY A 117 -14.17 -9.93 -1.37
CA GLY A 117 -12.89 -9.58 -0.71
C GLY A 117 -11.62 -9.90 -1.49
N SER A 118 -11.67 -9.93 -2.83
CA SER A 118 -10.45 -10.03 -3.64
C SER A 118 -9.53 -8.82 -3.41
N GLU A 119 -10.10 -7.63 -3.28
CA GLU A 119 -9.35 -6.39 -2.97
C GLU A 119 -8.81 -6.39 -1.56
N LEU A 120 -9.63 -6.74 -0.56
CA LEU A 120 -9.18 -6.89 0.82
C LEU A 120 -7.94 -7.78 0.91
N LEU A 121 -8.00 -8.96 0.28
CA LEU A 121 -6.90 -9.92 0.33
C LEU A 121 -5.67 -9.44 -0.46
N GLY A 122 -5.87 -8.87 -1.65
CA GLY A 122 -4.78 -8.35 -2.49
C GLY A 122 -4.05 -7.16 -1.85
N ILE A 123 -4.80 -6.18 -1.33
CA ILE A 123 -4.26 -5.03 -0.60
C ILE A 123 -3.52 -5.51 0.66
N SER A 124 -4.13 -6.40 1.44
CA SER A 124 -3.51 -6.91 2.68
C SER A 124 -2.18 -7.62 2.41
N ALA A 125 -2.11 -8.43 1.35
CA ALA A 125 -0.87 -9.08 0.95
C ALA A 125 0.18 -8.07 0.47
N ALA A 126 -0.17 -7.13 -0.41
CA ALA A 126 0.75 -6.09 -0.89
C ALA A 126 1.24 -5.18 0.25
N SER A 127 0.39 -4.96 1.26
CA SER A 127 0.71 -4.16 2.44
C SER A 127 1.80 -4.79 3.32
N CYS A 128 2.00 -6.11 3.24
CA CYS A 128 3.11 -6.77 3.92
C CYS A 128 4.46 -6.22 3.45
N GLN A 129 4.61 -5.99 2.14
CA GLN A 129 5.80 -5.33 1.59
C GLN A 129 5.79 -3.82 1.86
N ALA A 130 4.64 -3.16 1.69
CA ALA A 130 4.55 -1.71 1.87
C ALA A 130 4.92 -1.26 3.30
N LEU A 131 4.62 -2.06 4.31
CA LEU A 131 4.83 -1.73 5.73
C LEU A 131 6.09 -2.36 6.33
N GLU A 132 7.02 -2.91 5.53
CA GLU A 132 8.18 -3.67 6.02
C GLU A 132 9.05 -2.90 7.03
N ASN A 133 9.30 -1.62 6.76
CA ASN A 133 10.17 -0.76 7.58
C ASN A 133 9.39 0.32 8.35
N ASP A 134 8.07 0.20 8.42
CA ASP A 134 7.21 1.28 8.86
C ASP A 134 6.73 1.07 10.31
N SER A 135 7.18 1.95 11.19
CA SER A 135 6.79 2.00 12.60
C SER A 135 5.57 2.89 12.87
N GLY A 136 4.87 3.34 11.83
CA GLY A 136 3.68 4.18 11.97
C GLY A 136 2.53 3.49 12.71
N ASP A 137 1.86 4.24 13.59
CA ASP A 137 0.73 3.76 14.38
C ASP A 137 -0.62 3.84 13.63
N THR A 138 -0.69 4.56 12.51
CA THR A 138 -1.93 4.76 11.74
C THR A 138 -2.12 3.64 10.72
N PRO A 139 -3.21 2.84 10.73
CA PRO A 139 -3.37 1.76 9.77
C PRO A 139 -3.67 2.23 8.35
N ILE A 140 -3.40 1.36 7.36
CA ILE A 140 -4.09 1.42 6.07
C ILE A 140 -5.58 1.13 6.35
N THR A 141 -6.46 2.06 6.00
CA THR A 141 -7.90 1.85 6.17
C THR A 141 -8.47 1.32 4.86
N ILE A 142 -9.07 0.13 4.89
CA ILE A 142 -9.74 -0.46 3.74
C ILE A 142 -11.24 -0.45 4.02
N HIS A 143 -12.00 0.27 3.22
CA HIS A 143 -13.45 0.24 3.28
C HIS A 143 -13.99 -0.34 1.98
N SER A 144 -14.53 -1.56 2.05
CA SER A 144 -15.23 -2.20 0.95
C SER A 144 -16.72 -1.88 0.97
N GLN A 145 -17.29 -1.56 -0.18
CA GLN A 145 -18.73 -1.43 -0.39
C GLN A 145 -19.17 -2.36 -1.51
N ASP A 146 -20.32 -3.00 -1.33
CA ASP A 146 -20.98 -3.77 -2.37
C ASP A 146 -22.50 -3.72 -2.14
N TYR A 147 -23.29 -3.99 -3.18
CA TYR A 147 -24.75 -3.96 -3.07
C TYR A 147 -25.30 -5.22 -2.36
N ALA A 148 -24.55 -6.33 -2.40
CA ALA A 148 -24.86 -7.54 -1.67
C ALA A 148 -24.16 -7.59 -0.31
N ASP A 149 -24.76 -8.26 0.66
CA ASP A 149 -24.17 -8.40 2.00
C ASP A 149 -23.13 -9.53 2.04
N TRP A 150 -21.85 -9.16 1.94
CA TRP A 150 -20.71 -10.07 2.02
C TRP A 150 -20.13 -10.21 3.43
N SER A 151 -20.74 -9.60 4.45
CA SER A 151 -20.21 -9.56 5.82
C SER A 151 -19.77 -10.93 6.36
N PRO A 152 -20.55 -12.03 6.22
CA PRO A 152 -20.13 -13.33 6.74
C PRO A 152 -18.82 -13.87 6.13
N ILE A 153 -18.61 -13.62 4.83
CA ILE A 153 -17.40 -14.03 4.10
C ILE A 153 -16.24 -13.11 4.49
N LEU A 154 -16.46 -11.81 4.49
CA LEU A 154 -15.42 -10.80 4.73
C LEU A 154 -14.89 -10.85 6.17
N ILE A 155 -15.77 -11.05 7.16
CA ILE A 155 -15.36 -11.26 8.56
C ILE A 155 -14.48 -12.51 8.68
N SER A 156 -14.85 -13.60 7.99
CA SER A 156 -14.05 -14.84 7.99
C SER A 156 -12.69 -14.63 7.31
N LEU A 157 -12.66 -13.90 6.20
CA LEU A 157 -11.46 -13.55 5.45
C LEU A 157 -10.52 -12.68 6.27
N GLU A 158 -11.02 -11.62 6.89
CA GLU A 158 -10.27 -10.73 7.76
C GLU A 158 -9.66 -11.53 8.93
N ARG A 159 -10.44 -12.35 9.63
CA ARG A 159 -9.92 -13.20 10.72
C ARG A 159 -8.81 -14.13 10.25
N ALA A 160 -8.96 -14.74 9.08
CA ALA A 160 -7.94 -15.61 8.51
C ALA A 160 -6.63 -14.86 8.18
N ILE A 161 -6.74 -13.64 7.63
CA ILE A 161 -5.61 -12.74 7.37
C ILE A 161 -4.88 -12.42 8.68
N ARG A 162 -5.62 -11.92 9.69
CA ARG A 162 -5.05 -11.56 10.99
C ARG A 162 -4.39 -12.77 11.68
N TYR A 163 -5.05 -13.93 11.62
CA TYR A 163 -4.55 -15.16 12.22
C TYR A 163 -3.27 -15.68 11.57
N LYS A 164 -3.19 -15.75 10.23
CA LYS A 164 -2.04 -16.34 9.53
C LYS A 164 -0.88 -15.37 9.32
N TRP A 165 -1.17 -14.11 9.08
CA TRP A 165 -0.16 -13.10 8.72
C TRP A 165 0.20 -12.16 9.87
N GLY A 166 -0.48 -12.26 11.01
CA GLY A 166 -0.20 -11.41 12.17
C GLY A 166 -0.51 -9.93 11.93
N ILE A 167 -1.29 -9.62 10.90
CA ILE A 167 -1.78 -8.27 10.62
C ILE A 167 -2.79 -7.89 11.71
N ASP A 168 -2.49 -6.85 12.47
CA ASP A 168 -3.36 -6.30 13.53
C ASP A 168 -3.95 -4.93 13.10
N GLU A 169 -4.70 -4.28 14.01
CA GLU A 169 -5.37 -3.01 13.76
C GLU A 169 -4.43 -1.82 13.51
N LYS A 170 -3.13 -1.94 13.82
CA LYS A 170 -2.14 -0.90 13.51
C LYS A 170 -1.63 -1.00 12.07
N HIS A 171 -1.78 -2.17 11.45
CA HIS A 171 -1.39 -2.40 10.06
C HIS A 171 -2.57 -2.11 9.14
N ILE A 172 -3.72 -2.74 9.40
CA ILE A 172 -4.91 -2.64 8.57
C ILE A 172 -6.16 -2.51 9.45
N SER A 173 -6.95 -1.48 9.16
CA SER A 173 -8.30 -1.31 9.68
C SER A 173 -9.29 -1.59 8.55
N TYR A 174 -10.18 -2.56 8.75
CA TYR A 174 -11.13 -2.98 7.72
C TYR A 174 -12.57 -2.61 8.07
N LYS A 175 -13.33 -2.15 7.07
CA LYS A 175 -14.76 -1.86 7.16
C LYS A 175 -15.49 -2.35 5.93
N PHE A 176 -16.73 -2.76 6.12
CA PHE A 176 -17.64 -3.11 5.03
C PHE A 176 -18.97 -2.35 5.19
N SER A 177 -19.55 -1.90 4.08
CA SER A 177 -20.92 -1.39 4.05
C SER A 177 -21.68 -1.93 2.85
N VAL A 178 -22.98 -2.12 3.03
CA VAL A 178 -23.90 -2.45 1.94
C VAL A 178 -24.39 -1.17 1.29
N GLY A 179 -24.28 -1.06 -0.03
CA GLY A 179 -24.71 0.11 -0.78
C GLY A 179 -24.73 -0.12 -2.29
N ASP A 180 -25.71 0.47 -2.95
CA ASP A 180 -25.84 0.45 -4.41
C ASP A 180 -25.10 1.66 -5.02
N LEU A 181 -24.12 1.38 -5.88
CA LEU A 181 -23.33 2.41 -6.58
C LEU A 181 -24.16 3.30 -7.50
N LEU A 182 -25.30 2.80 -8.00
CA LEU A 182 -26.23 3.56 -8.82
C LEU A 182 -27.16 4.44 -7.98
N CYS A 183 -27.20 4.24 -6.66
CA CYS A 183 -27.93 5.06 -5.71
C CYS A 183 -26.97 5.91 -4.89
N ILE A 184 -26.61 7.09 -5.42
CA ILE A 184 -25.65 7.98 -4.75
C ILE A 184 -26.28 8.56 -3.49
N THR A 185 -25.73 8.20 -2.34
CA THR A 185 -26.13 8.76 -1.04
C THR A 185 -25.05 9.72 -0.52
N PRO A 186 -25.39 10.61 0.44
CA PRO A 186 -24.41 11.47 1.10
C PRO A 186 -23.27 10.70 1.76
N GLU A 187 -23.52 9.47 2.22
CA GLU A 187 -22.51 8.59 2.80
C GLU A 187 -21.48 8.16 1.75
N ILE A 188 -21.92 7.75 0.55
CA ILE A 188 -21.01 7.42 -0.56
C ILE A 188 -20.15 8.62 -0.94
N GLU A 189 -20.75 9.81 -1.05
CA GLU A 189 -20.00 11.05 -1.32
C GLU A 189 -18.96 11.35 -0.23
N ALA A 190 -19.33 11.17 1.04
CA ALA A 190 -18.43 11.38 2.17
C ALA A 190 -17.25 10.39 2.16
N HIS A 191 -17.51 9.10 1.85
CA HIS A 191 -16.45 8.11 1.74
C HIS A 191 -15.49 8.41 0.59
N ILE A 192 -16.00 8.84 -0.58
CA ILE A 192 -15.17 9.29 -1.71
C ILE A 192 -14.30 10.50 -1.31
N ALA A 193 -14.87 11.47 -0.61
CA ALA A 193 -14.15 12.67 -0.19
C ALA A 193 -13.04 12.39 0.84
N GLN A 194 -13.20 11.35 1.65
CA GLN A 194 -12.22 10.94 2.66
C GLN A 194 -11.11 10.05 2.09
N ALA A 195 -11.37 9.32 1.01
CA ALA A 195 -10.44 8.36 0.43
C ALA A 195 -9.24 9.03 -0.26
N GLN A 196 -8.04 8.47 -0.04
CA GLN A 196 -6.84 8.81 -0.80
C GLN A 196 -6.67 7.90 -2.02
N LEU A 197 -7.30 6.73 -2.01
CA LEU A 197 -7.41 5.83 -3.14
C LEU A 197 -8.85 5.32 -3.25
N VAL A 198 -9.49 5.56 -4.38
CA VAL A 198 -10.80 4.98 -4.71
C VAL A 198 -10.59 3.92 -5.78
N THR A 199 -11.13 2.72 -5.58
CA THR A 199 -10.96 1.60 -6.52
C THR A 199 -12.30 1.14 -7.06
N VAL A 200 -12.34 0.85 -8.36
CA VAL A 200 -13.45 0.16 -9.01
C VAL A 200 -12.87 -0.88 -9.96
N MET A 201 -13.09 -2.16 -9.67
CA MET A 201 -12.41 -3.26 -10.37
C MET A 201 -13.40 -4.30 -10.91
N PHE A 202 -13.55 -4.35 -12.23
CA PHE A 202 -14.45 -5.22 -13.01
C PHE A 202 -15.95 -5.01 -12.72
N VAL A 203 -16.33 -3.75 -12.53
CA VAL A 203 -17.72 -3.35 -12.19
C VAL A 203 -18.34 -2.47 -13.29
N PHE A 204 -17.56 -1.58 -13.92
CA PHE A 204 -18.09 -0.56 -14.84
C PHE A 204 -18.81 -1.17 -16.04
N ASN A 205 -18.22 -2.20 -16.67
CA ASN A 205 -18.82 -2.92 -17.80
C ASN A 205 -20.24 -3.43 -17.52
N GLU A 206 -20.54 -3.82 -16.28
CA GLU A 206 -21.87 -4.29 -15.88
C GLU A 206 -22.81 -3.13 -15.58
N LEU A 207 -22.32 -2.08 -14.90
CA LEU A 207 -23.15 -0.93 -14.54
C LEU A 207 -23.65 -0.12 -15.76
N PHE A 208 -22.90 -0.12 -16.87
CA PHE A 208 -23.27 0.62 -18.09
C PHE A 208 -24.57 0.15 -18.77
N SER A 209 -25.23 -0.90 -18.25
CA SER A 209 -26.64 -1.18 -18.60
C SER A 209 -27.55 0.01 -18.25
N ASP A 210 -27.23 0.76 -17.20
CA ASP A 210 -27.89 2.01 -16.84
C ASP A 210 -26.93 3.21 -16.97
N LYS A 211 -26.76 3.65 -18.21
CA LYS A 211 -25.83 4.75 -18.54
C LYS A 211 -26.12 6.03 -17.77
N ALA A 212 -27.40 6.35 -17.51
CA ALA A 212 -27.76 7.61 -16.86
C ALA A 212 -27.23 7.64 -15.42
N ASN A 213 -27.50 6.57 -14.66
CA ASN A 213 -27.08 6.49 -13.27
C ASN A 213 -25.57 6.29 -13.13
N VAL A 214 -24.93 5.55 -14.03
CA VAL A 214 -23.46 5.47 -14.07
C VAL A 214 -22.83 6.83 -14.31
N MET A 215 -23.36 7.62 -15.25
CA MET A 215 -22.82 8.95 -15.50
C MET A 215 -23.05 9.90 -14.33
N ASN A 216 -24.16 9.76 -13.59
CA ASN A 216 -24.37 10.49 -12.34
C ASN A 216 -23.35 10.08 -11.27
N PHE A 217 -23.08 8.78 -11.15
CA PHE A 217 -22.08 8.24 -10.25
C PHE A 217 -20.68 8.77 -10.56
N VAL A 218 -20.25 8.71 -11.82
CA VAL A 218 -18.96 9.26 -12.27
C VAL A 218 -18.87 10.77 -11.97
N LYS A 219 -19.94 11.53 -12.21
CA LYS A 219 -19.96 12.97 -11.87
C LYS A 219 -19.78 13.21 -10.37
N ALA A 220 -20.47 12.45 -9.52
CA ALA A 220 -20.32 12.56 -8.07
C ALA A 220 -18.91 12.17 -7.62
N MET A 221 -18.34 11.10 -8.19
CA MET A 221 -16.95 10.73 -7.91
C MET A 221 -15.98 11.86 -8.26
N VAL A 222 -16.02 12.37 -9.49
CA VAL A 222 -15.12 13.45 -9.92
C VAL A 222 -15.29 14.72 -9.09
N LYS A 223 -16.53 15.04 -8.68
CA LYS A 223 -16.84 16.20 -7.85
C LYS A 223 -16.29 16.07 -6.42
N ASN A 224 -16.38 14.87 -5.84
CA ASN A 224 -16.06 14.64 -4.42
C ASN A 224 -14.63 14.13 -4.20
N LEU A 225 -13.95 13.61 -5.23
CA LEU A 225 -12.56 13.14 -5.13
C LEU A 225 -11.64 14.28 -4.65
N ARG A 226 -10.96 14.03 -3.54
CA ARG A 226 -10.02 14.98 -2.95
C ARG A 226 -8.85 15.26 -3.89
N LYS A 227 -8.38 16.50 -3.96
CA LYS A 227 -7.14 16.82 -4.68
C LYS A 227 -5.96 15.99 -4.15
N GLY A 228 -5.25 15.32 -5.07
CA GLY A 228 -4.13 14.43 -4.73
C GLY A 228 -4.54 13.00 -4.37
N SER A 229 -5.84 12.68 -4.37
CA SER A 229 -6.32 11.30 -4.33
C SER A 229 -6.11 10.61 -5.69
N HIS A 230 -6.15 9.29 -5.66
CA HIS A 230 -6.01 8.43 -6.83
C HIS A 230 -7.30 7.68 -7.09
N PHE A 231 -7.60 7.46 -8.37
CA PHE A 231 -8.72 6.63 -8.81
C PHE A 231 -8.17 5.47 -9.64
N LEU A 232 -8.34 4.25 -9.15
CA LEU A 232 -7.93 3.02 -9.83
C LEU A 232 -9.16 2.37 -10.46
N LEU A 233 -9.25 2.46 -11.79
CA LEU A 233 -10.23 1.74 -12.58
C LEU A 233 -9.55 0.56 -13.26
N VAL A 234 -10.01 -0.65 -12.97
CA VAL A 234 -9.59 -1.86 -13.67
C VAL A 234 -10.82 -2.49 -14.28
N ASP A 235 -10.82 -2.73 -15.58
CA ASP A 235 -11.92 -3.43 -16.23
C ASP A 235 -11.41 -4.18 -17.46
N SER A 236 -12.23 -5.09 -17.97
CA SER A 236 -11.99 -5.65 -19.29
C SER A 236 -12.14 -4.54 -20.33
N ALA A 237 -11.26 -4.54 -21.33
CA ALA A 237 -11.38 -3.62 -22.46
C ALA A 237 -12.73 -3.78 -23.20
N GLY A 238 -13.43 -4.92 -23.03
CA GLY A 238 -14.80 -5.16 -23.51
C GLY A 238 -15.06 -4.63 -24.93
N SER A 239 -16.24 -4.06 -25.13
CA SER A 239 -16.62 -3.30 -26.33
C SER A 239 -15.93 -1.92 -26.42
N PHE A 240 -15.18 -1.49 -25.40
CA PHE A 240 -14.38 -0.26 -25.44
C PHE A 240 -13.08 -0.42 -26.26
N SER A 241 -12.72 -1.65 -26.62
CA SER A 241 -11.71 -1.95 -27.65
C SER A 241 -12.01 -1.26 -28.99
N SER A 242 -13.27 -0.87 -29.23
CA SER A 242 -13.70 -0.10 -30.40
C SER A 242 -14.04 1.37 -30.14
N VAL A 243 -13.54 1.98 -29.05
CA VAL A 243 -13.55 3.45 -28.96
C VAL A 243 -12.62 3.95 -30.07
N LYS A 244 -13.20 4.23 -31.24
CA LYS A 244 -12.52 4.92 -32.31
C LYS A 244 -12.29 6.34 -31.81
N LEU A 245 -11.11 6.57 -31.25
CA LEU A 245 -10.59 7.92 -31.11
C LEU A 245 -10.75 8.60 -32.46
N THR A 246 -11.34 9.78 -32.46
CA THR A 246 -11.26 10.63 -33.64
C THR A 246 -9.77 10.86 -33.94
N ASN A 247 -9.42 11.11 -35.21
CA ASN A 247 -8.04 11.42 -35.57
C ASN A 247 -7.44 12.55 -34.70
N ARG A 248 -8.30 13.47 -34.25
CA ARG A 248 -7.92 14.59 -33.38
C ARG A 248 -7.64 14.15 -31.95
N GLU A 249 -8.45 13.28 -31.36
CA GLU A 249 -8.21 12.73 -30.02
C GLU A 249 -6.97 11.83 -29.99
N ALA A 250 -6.75 11.02 -31.02
CA ALA A 250 -5.55 10.20 -31.15
C ALA A 250 -4.27 11.06 -31.29
N ALA A 251 -4.34 12.12 -32.11
CA ALA A 251 -3.24 13.08 -32.22
C ALA A 251 -2.96 13.80 -30.89
N LEU A 252 -4.01 14.24 -30.18
CA LEU A 252 -3.88 14.85 -28.86
C LEU A 252 -3.26 13.91 -27.83
N LEU A 253 -3.67 12.63 -27.81
CA LEU A 253 -3.11 11.64 -26.90
C LEU A 253 -1.63 11.39 -27.19
N THR A 254 -1.26 11.33 -28.48
CA THR A 254 0.14 11.17 -28.90
C THR A 254 1.00 12.34 -28.44
N GLU A 255 0.54 13.58 -28.67
CA GLU A 255 1.23 14.78 -28.21
C GLU A 255 1.33 14.84 -26.67
N TYR A 256 0.26 14.46 -25.98
CA TYR A 256 0.26 14.39 -24.52
C TYR A 256 1.27 13.38 -23.99
N GLU A 257 1.37 12.20 -24.60
CA GLU A 257 2.36 11.17 -24.23
C GLU A 257 3.79 11.63 -24.48
N LEU A 258 4.05 12.32 -25.59
CA LEU A 258 5.35 12.91 -25.88
C LEU A 258 5.74 13.95 -24.81
N ILE A 259 4.83 14.89 -24.51
CA ILE A 259 5.05 15.91 -23.47
C ILE A 259 5.29 15.23 -22.12
N ARG A 260 4.47 14.23 -21.75
CA ARG A 260 4.62 13.50 -20.49
C ARG A 260 5.99 12.85 -20.38
N ASN A 261 6.47 12.22 -21.45
CA ASN A 261 7.77 11.55 -21.47
C ASN A 261 8.93 12.55 -21.38
N GLU A 262 8.83 13.70 -22.08
CA GLU A 262 9.85 14.74 -21.99
C GLU A 262 9.87 15.42 -20.61
N VAL A 263 8.71 15.70 -20.02
CA VAL A 263 8.62 16.20 -18.64
C VAL A 263 9.24 15.19 -17.66
N LYS A 264 9.02 13.89 -17.87
CA LYS A 264 9.62 12.85 -17.03
C LYS A 264 11.15 12.83 -17.15
N LYS A 265 11.69 12.86 -18.37
CA LYS A 265 13.15 12.96 -18.61
C LYS A 265 13.74 14.22 -17.98
N MET A 266 13.07 15.35 -18.12
CA MET A 266 13.51 16.62 -17.54
C MET A 266 13.54 16.54 -16.01
N GLY A 267 12.54 15.91 -15.39
CA GLY A 267 12.54 15.63 -13.96
C GLY A 267 13.70 14.73 -13.52
N SER A 268 14.06 13.72 -14.32
CA SER A 268 15.23 12.87 -14.06
C SER A 268 16.55 13.64 -14.14
N LEU A 269 16.73 14.46 -15.18
CA LEU A 269 17.92 15.29 -15.35
C LEU A 269 18.07 16.32 -14.21
N VAL A 270 16.96 16.94 -13.79
CA VAL A 270 16.98 17.87 -12.64
C VAL A 270 17.37 17.15 -11.35
N ALA A 271 16.93 15.90 -11.17
CA ALA A 271 17.34 15.10 -10.02
C ALA A 271 18.85 14.78 -10.06
N GLU A 272 19.38 14.37 -11.22
CA GLU A 272 20.81 14.12 -11.42
C GLU A 272 21.67 15.37 -11.17
N ILE A 273 21.29 16.53 -11.72
CA ILE A 273 22.02 17.80 -11.50
C ILE A 273 22.05 18.16 -10.01
N ASN A 274 20.91 18.02 -9.33
CA ASN A 274 20.83 18.34 -7.91
C ASN A 274 21.66 17.37 -7.05
N GLU A 275 21.77 16.09 -7.43
CA GLU A 275 22.66 15.13 -6.77
C GLU A 275 24.13 15.47 -7.00
N GLU A 276 24.54 15.80 -8.23
CA GLU A 276 25.91 16.19 -8.56
C GLU A 276 26.35 17.47 -7.82
N GLU A 277 25.49 18.50 -7.76
CA GLU A 277 25.79 19.74 -7.03
C GLU A 277 25.92 19.51 -5.52
N LEU A 278 25.09 18.62 -4.95
CA LEU A 278 25.15 18.29 -3.53
C LEU A 278 26.44 17.52 -3.18
N ASP A 279 26.87 16.60 -4.05
CA ASP A 279 28.13 15.88 -3.90
C ASP A 279 29.35 16.81 -4.02
N ALA A 280 29.35 17.73 -4.98
CA ALA A 280 30.40 18.72 -5.16
C ALA A 280 30.51 19.68 -3.95
N LEU A 281 29.37 20.12 -3.40
CA LEU A 281 29.32 20.94 -2.20
C LEU A 281 29.83 20.17 -0.97
N THR A 282 29.48 18.90 -0.85
CA THR A 282 29.92 18.03 0.26
C THR A 282 31.43 17.78 0.21
N GLN A 283 32.00 17.54 -0.98
CA GLN A 283 33.46 17.43 -1.15
C GLN A 283 34.18 18.74 -0.81
N SER A 284 33.61 19.88 -1.20
CA SER A 284 34.17 21.20 -0.88
C SER A 284 34.17 21.46 0.63
N MET A 285 33.07 21.14 1.31
CA MET A 285 32.96 21.21 2.77
C MET A 285 34.01 20.33 3.47
N ARG A 286 34.20 19.08 3.02
CA ARG A 286 35.26 18.19 3.55
C ARG A 286 36.66 18.75 3.35
N SER A 287 36.93 19.36 2.19
CA SER A 287 38.23 20.00 1.92
C SER A 287 38.48 21.20 2.85
N VAL A 288 37.46 22.01 3.09
CA VAL A 288 37.52 23.14 4.04
C VAL A 288 37.78 22.65 5.46
N GLU A 289 37.09 21.60 5.89
CA GLU A 289 37.27 20.98 7.20
C GLU A 289 38.71 20.47 7.41
N GLN A 290 39.27 19.77 6.41
CA GLN A 290 40.66 19.29 6.45
C GLN A 290 41.67 20.44 6.57
N LYS A 291 41.47 21.53 5.82
CA LYS A 291 42.34 22.72 5.89
C LYS A 291 42.25 23.40 7.25
N LEU A 292 41.04 23.53 7.81
CA LEU A 292 40.81 24.08 9.15
C LEU A 292 41.47 23.24 10.24
N ALA A 293 41.39 21.91 10.15
CA ALA A 293 42.06 20.99 11.07
C ALA A 293 43.58 21.15 11.04
N LEU A 294 44.17 21.38 9.86
CA LEU A 294 45.60 21.62 9.71
C LEU A 294 46.03 22.92 10.40
N VAL A 295 45.27 24.01 10.20
CA VAL A 295 45.52 25.31 10.85
C VAL A 295 45.37 25.19 12.37
N TYR A 296 44.31 24.53 12.84
CA TYR A 296 44.08 24.29 14.26
C TYR A 296 45.24 23.49 14.89
N THR A 297 45.76 22.48 14.18
CA THR A 297 46.89 21.68 14.64
C THR A 297 48.14 22.54 14.80
N VAL A 298 48.48 23.36 13.81
CA VAL A 298 49.63 24.29 13.87
C VAL A 298 49.49 25.25 15.05
N PHE A 299 48.30 25.84 15.23
CA PHE A 299 48.03 26.76 16.33
C PHE A 299 48.18 26.09 17.69
N ARG A 300 47.65 24.87 17.83
CA ARG A 300 47.76 24.06 19.04
C ARG A 300 49.22 23.73 19.35
N SER A 301 50.01 23.31 18.36
CA SER A 301 51.45 23.07 18.53
C SER A 301 52.23 24.33 18.89
N SER A 302 51.83 25.51 18.37
CA SER A 302 52.43 26.78 18.74
C SER A 302 52.15 27.15 20.20
N ILE A 303 50.92 26.94 20.68
CA ILE A 303 50.56 27.17 22.08
C ILE A 303 51.31 26.20 23.00
N TYR A 304 51.38 24.92 22.66
CA TYR A 304 52.14 23.94 23.45
C TYR A 304 53.64 24.24 23.46
N ALA A 305 54.23 24.67 22.33
CA ALA A 305 55.62 25.09 22.29
C ALA A 305 55.87 26.31 23.20
N HIS A 306 54.96 27.28 23.22
CA HIS A 306 55.09 28.47 24.06
C HIS A 306 54.94 28.16 25.56
N LEU A 307 54.00 27.28 25.93
CA LEU A 307 53.83 26.79 27.31
C LEU A 307 55.06 25.97 27.75
N SER A 308 55.60 25.11 26.89
CA SER A 308 56.80 24.31 27.20
C SER A 308 58.07 25.16 27.37
N GLN A 309 58.14 26.35 26.78
CA GLN A 309 59.24 27.30 26.97
C GLN A 309 59.12 28.08 28.29
N GLN A 310 57.93 28.20 28.89
CA GLN A 310 57.75 28.80 30.21
C GLN A 310 58.11 27.83 31.36
N ASP A 311 58.01 26.51 31.15
CA ASP A 311 58.31 25.49 32.16
C ASP A 311 59.80 25.12 32.33
N ILE A 312 60.70 25.55 31.43
CA ILE A 312 62.16 25.30 31.57
C ILE A 312 62.85 26.37 32.47
N GLY A 313 62.06 27.24 33.11
CA GLY A 313 62.55 28.35 33.95
C GLY A 313 62.59 28.12 35.47
N GLY A 314 62.07 27.01 36.01
CA GLY A 314 62.12 26.82 37.47
C GLY A 314 61.54 25.51 37.98
N GLN A 315 62.41 24.60 38.40
CA GLN A 315 62.02 23.51 39.31
C GLN A 315 61.86 24.04 40.73
N THR A 316 60.75 23.73 41.40
CA THR A 316 60.77 22.78 42.54
C THR A 316 59.35 22.29 42.88
N GLN A 317 59.29 21.04 43.33
CA GLN A 317 58.16 20.17 43.65
C GLN A 317 57.12 20.78 44.61
N ASP A 318 55.82 20.60 44.33
CA ASP A 318 54.96 19.61 45.03
C ASP A 318 53.52 19.63 44.47
N GLY A 319 52.90 18.45 44.37
CA GLY A 319 51.43 18.29 44.29
C GLY A 319 50.75 18.52 42.93
N LEU A 320 50.96 17.63 41.96
CA LEU A 320 50.16 17.57 40.72
C LEU A 320 48.78 16.95 40.96
N SER A 321 47.89 17.76 41.54
CA SER A 321 46.46 17.69 41.27
C SER A 321 46.03 19.04 40.74
N VAL A 322 45.10 19.04 39.78
CA VAL A 322 44.48 20.21 39.16
C VAL A 322 45.31 20.79 38.01
N TYR A 323 44.95 20.40 36.78
CA TYR A 323 44.47 21.28 35.70
C TYR A 323 44.25 20.41 34.45
N SER A 324 43.24 19.53 34.52
CA SER A 324 42.67 18.82 33.38
C SER A 324 41.25 19.32 33.13
N GLU A 325 41.08 20.59 32.79
CA GLU A 325 39.79 21.22 32.49
C GLU A 325 40.14 22.63 31.98
N GLN A 326 39.73 23.16 30.81
CA GLN A 326 38.76 22.79 29.79
C GLN A 326 39.32 23.36 28.47
N PHE A 327 39.52 22.53 27.46
CA PHE A 327 39.52 23.01 26.07
C PHE A 327 38.43 22.25 25.33
N GLN A 328 37.21 22.76 25.42
CA GLN A 328 36.06 22.24 24.67
C GLN A 328 36.19 22.73 23.23
N THR A 329 36.29 21.80 22.28
CA THR A 329 36.09 22.11 20.86
C THR A 329 34.67 21.69 20.50
N ASN A 330 34.02 22.44 19.61
CA ASN A 330 32.68 22.10 19.08
C ASN A 330 32.72 20.98 18.03
N CYS A 331 33.75 20.12 18.05
CA CYS A 331 33.88 19.02 17.10
C CYS A 331 33.20 17.79 17.71
N PRO A 332 32.13 17.24 17.10
CA PRO A 332 31.51 16.02 17.60
C PRO A 332 32.51 14.83 17.49
N PRO A 333 32.46 13.86 18.42
CA PRO A 333 33.31 12.67 18.33
C PRO A 333 32.95 11.86 17.08
N PHE A 334 33.98 11.30 16.43
CA PHE A 334 33.80 10.34 15.34
C PHE A 334 33.27 9.02 15.91
N ASP A 335 32.07 8.62 15.46
CA ASP A 335 31.61 7.23 15.43
C ASP A 335 31.84 6.63 14.02
#